data_AF-A0A0N4VDX1-F1
#
_entry.id   AF-A0A0N4VDX1-F1
#
_cell.length_a   1.000
_cell.length_b   1.000
_cell.length_c   1.000
_cell.angle_alpha   90.00
_cell.angle_beta   90.00
_cell.angle_gamma   90.00
#
_symmetry.space_group_name_H-M   'P 1'
#
loop_
_entity.id
_entity.type
_entity.pdbx_description
1 polymer ?
#
loop_
_entity_poly.entity_id
_entity_poly.type
_entity_poly.pdbx_seq_one_letter_code
_entity_poly.pdbx_strand_id
1 'polypeptide(L)'
;MWEPELWLPRNVTWAEVPSKSEDLMYPLIISLPLLLTRIFYESFVGVPLGWLIGYRDEPLGKQIKQHLLFGFATNTRSKRVLECLFRFSFYTVLWLYGTYALWDAPWVYDVKQCWIKYPMHPIPDTIWKGCEMEEEENDRR
;
A
#
# COMPACT_ATOMS: atom_id res chain seq x y z
N MET A 1 -6.76 -32.81 -0.21
CA MET A 1 -7.26 -31.42 -0.04
C MET A 1 -6.29 -30.37 -0.61
N TRP A 2 -4.97 -30.60 -0.62
CA TRP A 2 -3.98 -29.73 -1.29
C TRP A 2 -3.38 -30.42 -2.53
N GLU A 3 -4.24 -30.84 -3.46
CA GLU A 3 -3.79 -31.50 -4.69
C GLU A 3 -3.42 -30.46 -5.76
N PRO A 4 -2.22 -30.55 -6.38
CA PRO A 4 -1.74 -29.53 -7.32
C PRO A 4 -2.65 -29.39 -8.55
N GLU A 5 -3.26 -30.48 -9.03
CA GLU A 5 -4.09 -30.46 -10.25
C GLU A 5 -5.39 -29.65 -10.13
N LEU A 6 -5.86 -29.38 -8.91
CA LEU A 6 -7.08 -28.59 -8.69
C LEU A 6 -6.81 -27.08 -8.69
N TRP A 7 -5.60 -26.66 -8.28
CA TRP A 7 -5.25 -25.26 -8.03
C TRP A 7 -4.23 -24.71 -9.03
N LEU A 8 -3.38 -25.56 -9.60
CA LEU A 8 -2.31 -25.18 -10.52
C LEU A 8 -2.66 -25.62 -11.95
N PRO A 9 -2.16 -24.92 -12.97
CA PRO A 9 -2.27 -25.37 -14.36
C PRO A 9 -1.57 -26.72 -14.56
N ARG A 10 -2.00 -27.46 -15.59
CA ARG A 10 -1.45 -28.80 -15.90
C ARG A 10 0.07 -28.75 -16.00
N ASN A 11 0.72 -29.72 -15.35
CA ASN A 11 2.18 -29.91 -15.29
C ASN A 11 2.97 -28.92 -14.41
N VAL A 12 2.34 -28.24 -13.44
CA VAL A 12 3.04 -27.43 -12.43
C VAL A 12 2.81 -28.02 -11.03
N THR A 13 3.87 -28.19 -10.26
CA THR A 13 3.79 -28.68 -8.87
C THR A 13 4.11 -27.59 -7.86
N TRP A 14 3.62 -27.71 -6.64
CA TRP A 14 3.92 -26.77 -5.55
C TRP A 14 5.42 -26.63 -5.25
N ALA A 15 6.24 -27.63 -5.63
CA ALA A 15 7.69 -27.59 -5.45
C ALA A 15 8.39 -26.57 -6.38
N GLU A 16 7.73 -26.17 -7.47
CA GLU A 16 8.25 -25.20 -8.43
C GLU A 16 7.83 -23.77 -8.11
N VAL A 17 6.89 -23.59 -7.16
CA VAL A 17 6.46 -22.27 -6.70
C VAL A 17 7.52 -21.73 -5.74
N PRO A 18 8.17 -20.58 -6.05
CA PRO A 18 9.16 -20.00 -5.16
C PRO A 18 8.48 -19.57 -3.85
N SER A 19 8.74 -20.29 -2.77
CA SER A 19 8.32 -19.89 -1.42
C SER A 19 9.51 -19.27 -0.70
N LYS A 20 9.76 -17.98 -0.93
CA LYS A 20 10.82 -17.27 -0.21
C LYS A 20 10.28 -16.73 1.11
N SER A 21 11.01 -16.94 2.21
CA SER A 21 10.66 -16.34 3.51
C SER A 21 10.78 -14.81 3.49
N GLU A 22 11.53 -14.26 2.54
CA GLU A 22 11.68 -12.82 2.29
C GLU A 22 10.36 -12.17 1.90
N ASP A 23 9.45 -12.91 1.27
CA ASP A 23 8.12 -12.42 0.89
C ASP A 23 7.26 -12.03 2.11
N LEU A 24 7.59 -12.57 3.29
CA LEU A 24 6.93 -12.27 4.55
C LEU A 24 7.41 -10.96 5.18
N MET A 25 8.55 -10.40 4.75
CA MET A 25 9.06 -9.14 5.26
C MET A 25 8.39 -7.91 4.62
N TYR A 26 7.94 -8.01 3.37
CA TYR A 26 7.25 -6.90 2.68
C TYR A 26 6.01 -6.38 3.42
N PRO A 27 5.10 -7.21 3.97
CA PRO A 27 3.97 -6.71 4.75
C PRO A 27 4.38 -5.87 5.96
N LEU A 28 5.48 -6.25 6.63
CA LEU A 28 5.99 -5.49 7.78
C LEU A 28 6.55 -4.15 7.33
N ILE A 29 7.35 -4.15 6.26
CA ILE A 29 7.94 -2.93 5.69
C ILE A 29 6.85 -1.99 5.19
N ILE A 30 5.80 -2.50 4.53
CA ILE A 30 4.66 -1.71 4.02
C ILE A 30 3.75 -1.23 5.16
N SER A 31 3.65 -1.97 6.27
CA SER A 31 2.80 -1.57 7.41
C SER A 31 3.29 -0.31 8.12
N LEU A 32 4.60 -0.10 8.22
CA LEU A 32 5.21 1.07 8.86
C LEU A 32 4.83 2.41 8.20
N PRO A 33 5.04 2.62 6.89
CA PRO A 33 4.63 3.85 6.21
C PRO A 33 3.11 4.02 6.24
N LEU A 34 2.33 2.94 6.14
CA LEU A 34 0.86 3.00 6.28
C LEU A 34 0.45 3.61 7.63
N LEU A 35 1.11 3.21 8.72
CA LEU A 35 0.86 3.76 10.06
C LEU A 35 1.36 5.21 10.17
N LEU A 36 2.51 5.55 9.58
CA LEU A 36 3.02 6.92 9.55
C LEU A 36 2.09 7.86 8.79
N THR A 37 1.60 7.44 7.62
CA THR A 37 0.62 8.20 6.84
C THR A 37 -0.64 8.45 7.66
N ARG A 38 -1.12 7.44 8.40
CA ARG A 38 -2.26 7.60 9.31
C ARG A 38 -2.00 8.66 10.39
N ILE A 39 -0.84 8.60 11.06
CA ILE A 39 -0.46 9.58 12.09
C ILE A 39 -0.32 10.98 11.50
N PHE A 40 0.19 11.09 10.28
CA PHE A 40 0.29 12.35 9.55
C PHE A 40 -1.08 12.96 9.29
N TYR A 41 -2.07 12.18 8.82
CA TYR A 41 -3.44 12.67 8.62
C TYR A 41 -4.10 13.16 9.90
N GLU A 42 -3.93 12.42 11.01
CA GLU A 42 -4.43 12.83 12.33
C GLU A 42 -3.78 14.14 12.80
N SER A 43 -2.49 14.33 12.53
CA SER A 43 -1.73 15.52 12.92
C SER A 43 -1.99 16.72 12.02
N PHE A 44 -2.10 16.51 10.70
CA PHE A 44 -2.21 17.58 9.71
C PHE A 44 -3.65 18.07 9.52
N VAL A 45 -4.65 17.22 9.75
CA VAL A 45 -6.06 17.59 9.59
C VAL A 45 -6.75 17.67 10.94
N GLY A 46 -6.54 16.70 11.83
CA GLY A 46 -7.25 16.63 13.11
C GLY A 46 -6.91 17.77 14.07
N VAL A 47 -5.63 18.11 14.21
CA VAL A 47 -5.16 19.20 15.09
C VAL A 47 -5.62 20.59 14.61
N PRO A 48 -5.45 20.98 13.33
CA PRO A 48 -5.95 22.28 12.88
C PRO A 48 -7.47 22.35 12.85
N LEU A 49 -8.20 21.25 12.54
CA LEU A 49 -9.67 21.28 12.67
C LEU A 49 -10.10 21.51 14.12
N GLY A 50 -9.43 20.86 15.09
CA GLY A 50 -9.71 21.03 16.51
C GLY A 50 -9.45 22.45 16.99
N TRP A 51 -8.43 23.11 16.45
CA TRP A 51 -8.14 24.52 16.71
C TRP A 51 -9.15 25.45 16.03
N LEU A 52 -9.49 25.23 14.75
CA LEU A 52 -10.46 26.03 14.00
C LEU A 52 -11.87 25.99 14.60
N ILE A 53 -12.28 24.87 15.18
CA ILE A 53 -13.58 24.71 15.85
C ILE A 53 -13.62 25.43 17.21
N GLY A 54 -12.48 25.93 17.71
CA GLY A 54 -12.44 26.75 18.93
C GLY A 54 -12.74 25.98 20.23
N TYR A 55 -12.62 24.65 20.22
CA TYR A 55 -12.98 23.83 21.38
C TYR A 55 -11.88 23.78 22.46
N ARG A 56 -10.65 24.27 22.18
CA ARG A 56 -9.49 23.99 23.05
C ARG A 56 -8.41 25.08 22.97
N ASP A 57 -8.29 25.89 24.02
CA ASP A 57 -7.34 27.01 24.16
C ASP A 57 -5.91 26.60 24.58
N GLU A 58 -5.55 25.32 24.44
CA GLU A 58 -4.25 24.80 24.83
C GLU A 58 -3.22 24.95 23.68
N PRO A 59 -1.94 25.30 23.99
CA PRO A 59 -0.92 25.55 22.98
C PRO A 59 -0.72 24.31 22.08
N LEU A 60 -0.76 24.56 20.76
CA LEU A 60 -0.79 23.56 19.67
C LEU A 60 0.23 22.42 19.85
N GLY A 61 1.44 22.73 20.34
CA GLY A 61 2.51 21.77 20.54
C GLY A 61 2.26 20.72 21.64
N LYS A 62 1.52 21.06 22.71
CA LYS A 62 1.17 20.08 23.77
C LYS A 62 0.16 19.05 23.27
N GLN A 63 -0.78 19.49 22.43
CA GLN A 63 -1.79 18.60 21.85
C GLN A 63 -1.19 17.64 20.83
N ILE A 64 -0.27 18.11 19.98
CA ILE A 64 0.45 17.26 19.03
C ILE A 64 1.24 16.17 19.78
N LYS A 65 1.97 16.54 20.85
CA LYS A 65 2.71 15.56 21.68
C LYS A 65 1.80 14.55 22.38
N GLN A 66 0.64 14.96 22.89
CA GLN A 66 -0.33 14.04 23.51
C GLN A 66 -0.95 13.08 22.49
N HIS A 67 -1.20 13.51 21.27
CA HIS A 67 -1.74 12.66 20.21
C HIS A 67 -0.69 11.70 19.64
N LEU A 68 0.57 12.12 19.51
CA LEU A 68 1.70 11.27 19.11
C LEU A 68 2.04 10.19 20.16
N LEU A 69 1.81 10.48 21.45
CA LEU A 69 2.13 9.60 22.58
C LEU A 69 0.86 9.01 23.24
N PHE A 70 -0.03 8.39 22.46
CA PHE A 70 -1.18 7.57 22.93
C PHE A 70 -2.56 8.26 23.07
N GLY A 71 -2.79 9.44 22.49
CA GLY A 71 -4.13 10.03 22.33
C GLY A 71 -5.06 9.31 21.33
N PHE A 72 -4.60 8.18 20.81
CA PHE A 72 -5.21 7.38 19.76
C PHE A 72 -6.53 6.72 20.17
N ALA A 73 -6.73 6.40 21.44
CA ALA A 73 -7.87 5.59 21.91
C ALA A 73 -9.21 6.34 22.05
N THR A 74 -9.26 7.67 21.94
CA THR A 74 -10.54 8.40 22.08
C THR A 74 -11.38 8.34 20.80
N ASN A 75 -12.66 7.96 20.87
CA ASN A 75 -13.55 7.78 19.73
C ASN A 75 -14.38 9.05 19.50
N THR A 76 -13.87 10.00 18.71
CA THR A 76 -14.51 11.30 18.46
C THR A 76 -15.13 11.38 17.06
N ARG A 77 -16.15 12.25 16.87
CA ARG A 77 -16.79 12.44 15.56
C ARG A 77 -15.80 12.87 14.47
N SER A 78 -14.81 13.69 14.80
CA SER A 78 -13.76 14.15 13.87
C SER A 78 -12.88 13.00 13.38
N LYS A 79 -12.62 11.97 14.21
CA LYS A 79 -11.86 10.79 13.77
C LYS A 79 -12.60 9.96 12.72
N ARG A 80 -13.93 9.85 12.80
CA ARG A 80 -14.72 9.13 11.78
C ARG A 80 -14.66 9.82 10.43
N VAL A 81 -14.74 11.16 10.42
CA VAL A 81 -14.57 11.96 9.19
C VAL A 81 -13.16 11.76 8.62
N LEU A 82 -12.15 11.77 9.48
CA LEU A 82 -10.77 11.52 9.06
C LEU A 82 -10.55 10.10 8.55
N GLU A 83 -11.20 9.10 9.14
CA GLU A 83 -11.16 7.71 8.70
C GLU A 83 -11.75 7.57 7.30
N CYS A 84 -12.84 8.27 7.01
CA CYS A 84 -13.42 8.36 5.66
C CYS A 84 -12.48 9.09 4.68
N LEU A 85 -11.88 10.22 5.09
CA LEU A 85 -10.94 10.97 4.25
C LEU A 85 -9.67 10.16 3.95
N PHE A 86 -9.12 9.45 4.92
CA PHE A 86 -7.97 8.59 4.74
C PHE A 86 -8.26 7.46 3.75
N ARG A 87 -9.40 6.78 3.90
CA ARG A 87 -9.84 5.75 2.94
C ARG A 87 -9.99 6.34 1.54
N PHE A 88 -10.67 7.47 1.42
CA PHE A 88 -10.86 8.14 0.13
C PHE A 88 -9.52 8.50 -0.50
N SER A 89 -8.63 9.17 0.23
CA SER A 89 -7.30 9.54 -0.28
C SER A 89 -6.49 8.32 -0.72
N PHE A 90 -6.48 7.25 0.09
CA PHE A 90 -5.74 6.03 -0.21
C PHE A 90 -6.24 5.38 -1.51
N TYR A 91 -7.56 5.23 -1.67
CA TYR A 91 -8.12 4.67 -2.89
C TYR A 91 -7.92 5.56 -4.10
N THR A 92 -8.00 6.89 -3.97
CA THR A 92 -7.73 7.80 -5.10
C THR A 92 -6.27 7.73 -5.55
N VAL A 93 -5.31 7.66 -4.63
CA VAL A 93 -3.89 7.52 -4.95
C VAL A 93 -3.61 6.17 -5.59
N LEU A 94 -4.16 5.08 -5.06
CA LEU A 94 -4.04 3.74 -5.67
C LEU A 94 -4.66 3.70 -7.07
N TRP A 95 -5.80 4.37 -7.28
CA TRP A 95 -6.43 4.44 -8.58
C TRP A 95 -5.58 5.22 -9.58
N LEU A 96 -5.08 6.41 -9.20
CA LEU A 96 -4.18 7.20 -10.03
C LEU A 96 -2.89 6.43 -10.34
N TYR A 97 -2.27 5.83 -9.33
CA TYR A 97 -1.07 5.01 -9.48
C TYR A 97 -1.33 3.80 -10.38
N GLY A 98 -2.46 3.11 -10.21
CA GLY A 98 -2.87 2.00 -11.06
C GLY A 98 -3.06 2.43 -12.50
N THR A 99 -3.76 3.55 -12.75
CA THR A 99 -3.94 4.07 -14.11
C THR A 99 -2.62 4.50 -14.74
N TYR A 100 -1.70 5.05 -13.95
CA TYR A 100 -0.36 5.46 -14.39
C TYR A 100 0.51 4.24 -14.73
N ALA A 101 0.62 3.26 -13.83
CA ALA A 101 1.45 2.07 -14.00
C ALA A 101 0.95 1.18 -15.14
N LEU A 102 -0.37 1.10 -15.33
CA LEU A 102 -0.95 0.34 -16.43
C LEU A 102 -0.96 1.12 -17.76
N TRP A 103 -0.64 2.42 -17.77
CA TRP A 103 -0.72 3.22 -19.00
C TRP A 103 0.22 2.73 -20.10
N ASP A 104 1.39 2.21 -19.71
CA ASP A 104 2.43 1.73 -20.63
C ASP A 104 2.22 0.27 -21.09
N ALA A 105 1.21 -0.42 -20.54
CA ALA A 105 0.95 -1.80 -20.86
C ALA A 105 0.21 -1.94 -22.22
N PRO A 106 0.76 -2.65 -23.22
CA PRO A 106 0.13 -2.79 -24.53
C PRO A 106 -1.22 -3.52 -24.48
N TRP A 107 -1.43 -4.38 -23.48
CA TRP A 107 -2.69 -5.11 -23.28
C TRP A 107 -3.83 -4.26 -22.71
N VAL A 108 -3.58 -3.03 -22.25
CA VAL A 108 -4.65 -2.11 -21.83
C VAL A 108 -5.48 -1.64 -23.02
N TYR A 109 -4.83 -1.49 -24.18
CA TYR A 109 -5.48 -1.05 -25.40
C TYR A 109 -5.93 -2.22 -26.29
N ASP A 110 -5.28 -3.39 -26.18
CA ASP A 110 -5.64 -4.58 -26.94
C ASP A 110 -5.74 -5.84 -26.05
N VAL A 111 -6.98 -6.24 -25.75
CA VAL A 111 -7.31 -7.40 -24.90
C VAL A 111 -6.78 -8.72 -25.50
N LYS A 112 -6.50 -8.78 -26.81
CA LYS A 112 -5.98 -10.00 -27.46
C LYS A 112 -4.56 -10.33 -27.00
N GLN A 113 -3.77 -9.32 -26.63
CA GLN A 113 -2.40 -9.50 -26.14
C GLN A 113 -2.37 -10.27 -24.81
N CYS A 114 -3.43 -10.22 -24.00
CA CYS A 114 -3.54 -10.98 -22.75
C CYS A 114 -3.46 -12.50 -22.94
N TRP A 115 -3.81 -13.00 -24.13
CA TRP A 115 -3.91 -14.44 -24.41
C TRP A 115 -2.68 -14.99 -25.14
N ILE A 116 -1.74 -14.13 -25.53
CA ILE A 116 -0.53 -14.54 -26.25
C ILE A 116 0.47 -15.12 -25.26
N LYS A 117 0.85 -16.40 -25.44
CA LYS A 117 1.77 -17.19 -24.57
C LYS A 117 1.21 -17.67 -23.23
N TYR A 118 -0.10 -17.63 -23.01
CA TYR A 118 -0.71 -18.26 -21.84
C TYR A 118 -0.36 -19.77 -21.78
N PRO A 119 0.03 -20.34 -20.63
CA PRO A 119 0.07 -19.76 -19.28
C PRO A 119 1.40 -19.06 -18.89
N MET A 120 2.44 -19.13 -19.72
CA MET A 120 3.78 -18.60 -19.40
C MET A 120 3.99 -17.21 -20.01
N HIS A 121 3.54 -16.17 -19.29
CA HIS A 121 3.75 -14.78 -19.70
C HIS A 121 5.15 -14.30 -19.28
N PRO A 122 6.00 -13.80 -20.21
CA PRO A 122 7.20 -13.10 -19.83
C PRO A 122 6.80 -11.78 -19.17
N ILE A 123 7.17 -11.61 -17.90
CA ILE A 123 6.84 -10.40 -17.14
C ILE A 123 7.78 -9.29 -17.65
N PRO A 124 7.28 -8.15 -18.15
CA PRO A 124 8.15 -7.10 -18.63
C PRO A 124 8.92 -6.45 -17.47
N ASP A 125 10.22 -6.28 -17.65
CA ASP A 125 11.16 -5.71 -16.65
C ASP A 125 10.76 -4.29 -16.20
N THR A 126 9.90 -3.60 -16.96
CA THR A 126 9.40 -2.26 -16.63
C THR A 126 8.61 -2.18 -15.32
N ILE A 127 8.00 -3.30 -14.90
CA ILE A 127 7.25 -3.38 -13.63
C ILE A 127 8.20 -3.69 -12.46
N TRP A 128 9.28 -4.43 -12.73
CA TRP A 128 10.27 -4.85 -11.73
C TRP A 128 11.38 -3.84 -11.48
N LYS A 129 11.62 -2.87 -12.38
CA LYS A 129 12.62 -1.81 -12.15
C LYS A 129 12.49 -1.07 -10.81
N GLY A 130 11.29 -1.00 -10.23
CA GLY A 130 11.10 -0.46 -8.88
C GLY A 130 11.59 -1.39 -7.75
N CYS A 131 11.46 -2.70 -7.93
CA CYS A 131 11.93 -3.74 -7.00
C CYS A 131 13.44 -3.99 -7.16
N GLU A 132 13.93 -3.96 -8.41
CA GLU A 132 15.33 -4.18 -8.78
C GLU A 132 16.24 -3.03 -8.32
N MET A 133 15.72 -1.79 -8.24
CA MET A 133 16.44 -0.66 -7.63
C MET A 133 16.67 -0.84 -6.11
N GLU A 134 15.79 -1.57 -5.41
CA GLU A 134 15.96 -1.85 -3.98
C GLU A 134 16.90 -3.07 -3.75
N GLU A 135 16.96 -3.99 -4.71
CA GLU A 135 17.88 -5.14 -4.73
C GLU A 135 19.33 -4.75 -5.13
N GLU A 136 19.54 -3.86 -6.12
CA GLU A 136 20.88 -3.40 -6.55
C GLU A 136 21.58 -2.47 -5.52
N GLU A 137 20.83 -1.77 -4.68
CA GLU A 137 21.36 -0.98 -3.54
C GLU A 137 21.79 -1.91 -2.37
N ASN A 138 21.19 -3.09 -2.26
CA ASN A 138 21.49 -4.09 -1.22
C ASN A 138 22.70 -4.97 -1.57
N ASP A 139 22.94 -5.25 -2.86
CA ASP A 139 24.12 -6.01 -3.32
C ASP A 139 25.42 -5.17 -3.39
N ARG A 140 25.30 -3.83 -3.37
CA ARG A 140 26.44 -2.90 -3.29
C ARG A 140 26.91 -2.56 -1.87
N ARG A 141 26.27 -3.10 -0.82
CA ARG A 141 26.62 -2.83 0.58
C ARG A 141 27.29 -4.01 1.28
#